data_AF-A0AAW5TH29-F1
#
_entry.id   AF-A0AAW5TH29-F1
#
_cell.length_a   1.000
_cell.length_b   1.000
_cell.length_c   1.000
_cell.angle_alpha   90.00
_cell.angle_beta   90.00
_cell.angle_gamma   90.00
#
_symmetry.space_group_name_H-M   'P 1'
#
loop_
_entity.id
_entity.type
_entity.pdbx_description
1 polymer ?
#
loop_
_entity_poly.entity_id
_entity_poly.type
_entity_poly.pdbx_seq_one_letter_code
_entity_poly.pdbx_strand_id
1 'polypeptide(L)'
;LTRLFNQLSGYSRQERFHRLLVAPTGIRSGLIDRIEREIENKNAGKPAWVKFKVNSIVDEATIDALYRASQAGVKVSIQVRGICALRAGIPGLSDNIKARSILGRYLE
;
A
#
# COMPACT_ATOMS: atom_id res chain seq x y z
N LEU A 1 7.26 18.69 8.77
CA LEU A 1 8.69 18.32 8.79
C LEU A 1 9.32 18.57 10.15
N THR A 2 9.18 19.77 10.75
CA THR A 2 9.71 20.08 12.10
C THR A 2 9.36 19.06 13.18
N ARG A 3 8.11 18.55 13.20
CA ARG A 3 7.68 17.50 14.15
C ARG A 3 8.43 16.18 13.99
N LEU A 4 8.82 15.81 12.77
CA LEU A 4 9.61 14.59 12.51
C LEU A 4 11.02 14.75 13.06
N PHE A 5 11.68 15.88 12.80
CA PHE A 5 13.01 16.16 13.33
C PHE A 5 13.03 16.27 14.86
N ASN A 6 11.98 16.86 15.46
CA ASN A 6 11.84 16.91 16.92
C ASN A 6 11.62 15.52 17.55
N GLN A 7 11.01 14.59 16.82
CA GLN A 7 10.90 13.20 17.26
C GLN A 7 12.24 12.47 17.16
N LEU A 8 13.00 12.69 16.07
CA LEU A 8 14.32 12.11 15.89
C LEU A 8 15.35 12.65 16.90
N SER A 9 15.22 13.91 17.34
CA SER A 9 16.09 14.53 18.34
C SER A 9 15.66 14.25 19.79
N GLY A 10 14.59 13.47 20.02
CA GLY A 10 14.12 13.12 21.36
C GLY A 10 13.34 14.23 22.09
N TYR A 11 13.03 15.34 21.42
CA TYR A 11 12.40 16.52 22.03
C TYR A 11 10.87 16.40 22.19
N SER A 12 10.23 15.44 21.50
CA SER A 12 8.77 15.33 21.44
C SER A 12 8.29 13.89 21.15
N ARG A 13 7.43 13.36 22.03
CA ARG A 13 6.65 12.12 21.84
C ARG A 13 5.31 12.34 21.10
N GLN A 14 5.18 13.37 20.25
CA GLN A 14 3.96 13.53 19.47
C GLN A 14 3.91 12.58 18.28
N GLU A 15 3.11 11.52 18.43
CA GLU A 15 3.01 10.38 17.50
C GLU A 15 2.11 10.63 16.26
N ARG A 16 1.32 11.72 16.23
CA ARG A 16 0.34 11.94 15.16
C ARG A 16 0.80 12.97 14.13
N PHE A 17 1.12 12.46 12.94
CA PHE A 17 1.38 13.25 11.76
C PHE A 17 0.12 13.40 10.90
N HIS A 18 -0.23 14.64 10.53
CA HIS A 18 -1.46 14.91 9.77
C HIS A 18 -1.35 14.53 8.28
N ARG A 19 -0.13 14.55 7.73
CA ARG A 19 0.11 14.33 6.28
C ARG A 19 1.21 13.31 5.98
N LEU A 20 1.96 12.88 7.00
CA LEU A 20 3.06 11.92 6.83
C LEU A 20 2.67 10.60 7.46
N LEU A 21 3.03 9.50 6.80
CA LEU A 21 3.07 8.17 7.41
C LEU A 21 4.53 7.89 7.74
N VAL A 22 4.87 7.62 9.01
CA VAL A 22 6.26 7.82 9.46
C VAL A 22 7.09 6.59 9.78
N ALA A 23 6.62 5.43 10.23
CA ALA A 23 7.50 4.33 10.68
C ALA A 23 8.37 4.66 11.92
N PRO A 24 8.56 3.68 12.82
CA PRO A 24 7.90 2.36 12.83
C PRO A 24 6.38 2.47 13.04
N THR A 25 5.89 3.62 13.50
CA THR A 25 4.49 3.91 13.72
C THR A 25 3.81 4.50 12.48
N GLY A 26 2.74 3.88 12.00
CA GLY A 26 1.76 4.51 11.09
C GLY A 26 1.88 4.23 9.59
N ILE A 27 2.99 3.70 9.06
CA ILE A 27 3.05 3.35 7.63
C ILE A 27 2.10 2.20 7.31
N ARG A 28 2.22 1.08 8.02
CA ARG A 28 1.37 -0.10 7.78
C ARG A 28 -0.11 0.25 7.90
N SER A 29 -0.53 0.77 9.06
CA SER A 29 -1.94 1.12 9.29
C SER A 29 -2.43 2.16 8.29
N GLY A 30 -1.64 3.21 8.02
CA GLY A 30 -2.03 4.24 7.07
C GLY A 30 -2.11 3.79 5.61
N LEU A 31 -1.35 2.74 5.21
CA LEU A 31 -1.51 2.11 3.91
C LEU A 31 -2.77 1.25 3.85
N ILE A 32 -3.00 0.43 4.88
CA ILE A 32 -4.20 -0.41 4.98
C ILE A 32 -5.47 0.46 4.96
N ASP A 33 -5.54 1.52 5.77
CA ASP A 33 -6.69 2.43 5.82
C ASP A 33 -7.02 3.04 4.45
N ARG A 34 -5.98 3.34 3.64
CA ARG A 34 -6.17 3.86 2.28
C ARG A 34 -6.69 2.81 1.32
N ILE A 35 -6.29 1.55 1.50
CA ILE A 35 -6.80 0.43 0.71
C ILE A 35 -8.27 0.15 1.08
N GLU A 36 -8.61 0.13 2.38
CA GLU A 36 -10.00 -0.03 2.84
C GLU A 36 -10.91 1.07 2.31
N ARG A 37 -10.43 2.31 2.29
CA ARG A 37 -11.21 3.43 1.73
C ARG A 37 -11.55 3.22 0.25
N GLU A 38 -10.68 2.59 -0.53
CA GLU A 38 -10.98 2.26 -1.92
C GLU A 38 -12.02 1.14 -2.04
N ILE A 39 -12.04 0.21 -1.08
CA ILE A 39 -13.11 -0.80 -0.95
C ILE A 39 -14.45 -0.11 -0.67
N GLU A 40 -14.50 0.81 0.29
CA GLU A 40 -15.70 1.60 0.59
C GLU A 40 -16.17 2.40 -0.63
N ASN A 41 -15.25 3.06 -1.34
CA ASN A 41 -15.57 3.79 -2.58
C ASN A 41 -16.18 2.85 -3.62
N LYS A 42 -15.61 1.67 -3.81
CA LYS A 42 -16.10 0.67 -4.77
C LYS A 42 -17.50 0.18 -4.40
N ASN A 43 -17.73 -0.13 -3.12
CA ASN A 43 -19.03 -0.55 -2.61
C ASN A 43 -20.09 0.55 -2.74
N ALA A 44 -19.69 1.82 -2.63
CA ALA A 44 -20.55 2.97 -2.90
C ALA A 44 -20.75 3.25 -4.41
N GLY A 45 -20.31 2.37 -5.30
CA GLY A 45 -20.44 2.52 -6.76
C GLY A 45 -19.50 3.56 -7.38
N LYS A 46 -18.52 4.08 -6.63
CA LYS A 46 -17.56 5.06 -7.14
C LYS A 46 -16.40 4.37 -7.88
N PRO A 47 -15.73 5.08 -8.80
CA PRO A 47 -14.46 4.61 -9.35
C PRO A 47 -13.45 4.41 -8.23
N ALA A 48 -12.84 3.22 -8.15
CA ALA A 48 -11.87 2.86 -7.13
C ALA A 48 -10.69 2.09 -7.73
N TRP A 49 -9.48 2.43 -7.30
CA TRP A 49 -8.26 1.79 -7.75
C TRP A 49 -7.10 1.97 -6.77
N VAL A 50 -6.20 0.99 -6.76
CA VAL A 50 -4.95 1.04 -5.99
C VAL A 50 -3.77 0.88 -6.94
N LYS A 51 -2.78 1.77 -6.85
CA LYS A 51 -1.51 1.65 -7.58
C LYS A 51 -0.33 1.71 -6.63
N PHE A 52 0.50 0.69 -6.65
CA PHE A 52 1.74 0.62 -5.90
C PHE A 52 2.92 0.60 -6.86
N LYS A 53 3.97 1.37 -6.54
CA LYS A 53 5.29 1.25 -7.15
C LYS A 53 6.30 1.14 -6.02
N VAL A 54 6.93 -0.02 -5.91
CA VAL A 54 7.79 -0.36 -4.78
C VAL A 54 8.97 -1.21 -5.24
N ASN A 55 10.05 -1.16 -4.48
CA ASN A 55 11.16 -2.07 -4.70
C ASN A 55 10.81 -3.51 -4.32
N SER A 56 10.12 -3.70 -3.20
CA SER A 56 9.68 -5.00 -2.72
C SER A 56 8.32 -4.91 -2.03
N ILE A 57 7.54 -5.99 -2.08
CA ILE A 57 6.29 -6.16 -1.34
C ILE A 57 6.27 -7.53 -0.65
N VAL A 58 6.40 -7.53 0.67
CA VAL A 58 6.50 -8.75 1.50
C VAL A 58 5.69 -8.67 2.80
N ASP A 59 5.09 -7.51 3.11
CA ASP A 59 4.30 -7.32 4.32
C ASP A 59 2.94 -8.01 4.19
N GLU A 60 2.70 -9.03 5.00
CA GLU A 60 1.51 -9.89 4.96
C GLU A 60 0.21 -9.08 5.11
N ALA A 61 0.11 -8.23 6.15
CA ALA A 61 -1.09 -7.44 6.41
C ALA A 61 -1.45 -6.49 5.24
N THR A 62 -0.44 -5.90 4.61
CA THR A 62 -0.65 -5.06 3.42
C THR A 62 -1.07 -5.90 2.21
N ILE A 63 -0.49 -7.09 2.01
CA ILE A 63 -0.85 -8.02 0.94
C ILE A 63 -2.30 -8.51 1.11
N ASP A 64 -2.71 -8.86 2.32
CA ASP A 64 -4.07 -9.28 2.63
C ASP A 64 -5.08 -8.16 2.38
N ALA A 65 -4.75 -6.91 2.71
CA ALA A 65 -5.59 -5.76 2.35
C ALA A 65 -5.74 -5.62 0.83
N LEU A 66 -4.67 -5.84 0.06
CA LEU A 66 -4.74 -5.81 -1.42
C LEU A 66 -5.59 -6.94 -1.99
N TYR A 67 -5.55 -8.14 -1.40
CA TYR A 67 -6.45 -9.23 -1.77
C TYR A 67 -7.90 -8.90 -1.46
N ARG A 68 -8.20 -8.38 -0.27
CA ARG A 68 -9.56 -7.92 0.07
C ARG A 68 -10.06 -6.84 -0.90
N ALA A 69 -9.19 -5.92 -1.29
CA ALA A 69 -9.52 -4.92 -2.31
C ALA A 69 -9.84 -5.54 -3.68
N SER A 70 -9.04 -6.51 -4.11
CA SER A 70 -9.31 -7.25 -5.34
C SER A 70 -10.65 -7.99 -5.28
N GLN A 71 -10.96 -8.65 -4.17
CA GLN A 71 -12.22 -9.38 -3.98
C GLN A 71 -13.44 -8.43 -4.00
N ALA A 72 -13.30 -7.22 -3.49
CA ALA A 72 -14.32 -6.17 -3.59
C ALA A 72 -14.47 -5.57 -5.01
N GLY A 73 -13.65 -5.99 -5.97
CA GLY A 73 -13.69 -5.49 -7.35
C GLY A 73 -12.91 -4.19 -7.57
N VAL A 74 -12.04 -3.80 -6.63
CA VAL A 74 -11.11 -2.67 -6.79
C VAL A 74 -10.01 -3.08 -7.77
N LYS A 75 -9.69 -2.20 -8.73
CA LYS A 75 -8.59 -2.45 -9.68
C LYS A 75 -7.24 -2.19 -8.99
N VAL A 76 -6.40 -3.21 -8.88
CA VAL A 76 -5.09 -3.11 -8.23
C VAL A 76 -3.97 -3.28 -9.26
N SER A 77 -3.03 -2.34 -9.32
CA SER A 77 -1.86 -2.40 -10.20
C SER A 77 -0.59 -2.21 -9.39
N ILE A 78 0.32 -3.17 -9.48
CA ILE A 78 1.55 -3.20 -8.69
C ILE A 78 2.73 -3.23 -9.64
N GLN A 79 3.63 -2.25 -9.49
CA GLN A 79 4.95 -2.23 -10.10
C GLN A 79 5.96 -2.59 -9.02
N VAL A 80 6.55 -3.78 -9.12
CA VAL A 80 7.50 -4.30 -8.14
C VAL A 80 8.79 -4.70 -8.84
N ARG A 81 9.91 -4.10 -8.43
CA ARG A 81 11.21 -4.35 -9.06
C ARG A 81 11.82 -5.68 -8.61
N GLY A 82 11.88 -5.88 -7.29
CA GLY A 82 12.52 -7.02 -6.62
C GLY A 82 11.51 -8.03 -6.10
N ILE A 83 11.52 -8.26 -4.79
CA ILE A 83 10.78 -9.36 -4.15
C ILE A 83 9.28 -9.05 -4.13
N CYS A 84 8.47 -9.99 -4.60
CA CYS A 84 7.01 -9.92 -4.55
C CYS A 84 6.45 -11.20 -3.92
N ALA A 85 5.95 -11.10 -2.69
CA ALA A 85 5.24 -12.20 -2.03
C ALA A 85 3.75 -12.25 -2.43
N LEU A 86 3.21 -11.19 -3.04
CA LEU A 86 1.85 -11.17 -3.60
C LEU A 86 1.78 -12.00 -4.89
N ARG A 87 0.74 -12.81 -5.03
CA ARG A 87 0.45 -13.60 -6.23
C ARG A 87 -0.81 -13.08 -6.90
N ALA A 88 -0.66 -12.58 -8.13
CA ALA A 88 -1.76 -12.04 -8.94
C ALA A 88 -2.42 -13.13 -9.81
N GLY A 89 -3.70 -12.97 -10.14
CA GLY A 89 -4.43 -13.85 -11.07
C GLY A 89 -4.92 -15.18 -10.46
N ILE A 90 -4.98 -15.28 -9.14
CA ILE A 90 -5.65 -16.40 -8.44
C ILE A 90 -7.17 -16.14 -8.48
N PRO A 91 -7.96 -17.07 -9.06
CA PRO A 91 -9.42 -16.95 -9.10
C PRO A 91 -10.05 -16.79 -7.72
N GLY A 92 -10.97 -15.85 -7.58
CA GLY A 92 -11.69 -15.53 -6.33
C GLY A 92 -10.87 -14.77 -5.29
N LEU A 93 -9.59 -14.48 -5.56
CA LEU A 93 -8.70 -13.82 -4.61
C LEU A 93 -8.00 -12.59 -5.22
N SER A 94 -7.39 -12.73 -6.40
CA SER A 94 -6.55 -11.70 -7.01
C SER A 94 -6.83 -11.45 -8.50
N ASP A 95 -8.06 -11.72 -8.95
CA ASP A 95 -8.51 -11.48 -10.32
C ASP A 95 -8.34 -10.04 -10.78
N ASN A 96 -8.48 -9.09 -9.85
CA ASN A 96 -8.39 -7.66 -10.14
C ASN A 96 -6.99 -7.08 -9.89
N ILE A 97 -6.00 -7.94 -9.62
CA ILE A 97 -4.61 -7.53 -9.39
C ILE A 97 -3.76 -7.77 -10.63
N LYS A 98 -3.01 -6.75 -11.04
CA LYS A 98 -1.97 -6.85 -12.07
C LYS A 98 -0.63 -6.48 -11.45
N ALA A 99 0.29 -7.45 -11.36
CA ALA A 99 1.66 -7.23 -10.92
C ALA A 99 2.61 -7.24 -12.13
N ARG A 100 3.52 -6.27 -12.20
CA ARG A 100 4.56 -6.17 -13.25
C ARG A 100 5.89 -5.78 -12.62
N SER A 101 6.98 -6.33 -13.15
CA SER A 101 8.33 -5.85 -12.87
C SER A 101 8.87 -5.08 -14.07
N ILE A 102 9.55 -3.97 -13.79
CA ILE A 102 10.24 -3.17 -14.81
C ILE A 102 11.71 -3.18 -14.43
N LEU A 103 12.53 -3.78 -15.31
CA LEU A 103 13.98 -3.81 -15.19
C LEU A 103 14.57 -2.97 -16.31
N GLY A 104 15.22 -1.88 -15.93
CA GLY A 104 15.91 -0.98 -16.83
C GLY A 104 17.36 -0.78 -16.41
N ARG A 105 18.07 0.10 -17.12
CA ARG A 105 19.44 0.49 -16.77
C ARG A 105 19.54 1.15 -15.39
N TYR A 106 18.49 1.86 -14.98
CA TYR A 106 18.43 2.56 -13.71
C TYR A 106 17.77 1.72 -12.62
N LEU A 107 18.19 1.95 -11.39
CA LEU A 107 17.59 1.37 -10.21
C LEU A 107 16.38 2.23 -9.82
N GLU A 108 15.21 1.59 -9.72
CA GLU A 108 13.94 2.22 -9.30
C GLU A 108 13.82 2.36 -7.79
#